data_AF-A0A9D2VYJ9-F1
#
_entry.id   AF-A0A9D2VYJ9-F1
#
_cell.length_a   1.000
_cell.length_b   1.000
_cell.length_c   1.000
_cell.angle_alpha   90.00
_cell.angle_beta   90.00
_cell.angle_gamma   90.00
#
_symmetry.space_group_name_H-M   'P 1'
#
loop_
_entity.id
_entity.type
_entity.pdbx_description
1 polymer ?
#
loop_
_entity_poly.entity_id
_entity_poly.type
_entity_poly.pdbx_seq_one_letter_code
_entity_poly.pdbx_strand_id
1 'polypeptide(L)'
;MRCRKCGKDNPEGSQFCGYCGEALQQDNMNLQTKMNGGEDKKEQKKDRGRKGGRKWIWAAGAVLVIGVAAASFFITRSVQERQAFDDNLASGEKYLEELDYENAEASYLKAIEIDPKQERPYVALAQMYMDQGEVQKAKDILEQGEKNVPEENRGGGKEADNTGDGEEEKSIPDLIEEIENVIPYQWVTEPTIEADNIEYVKSNDFPDFSQNELYRQKNSEYAVVRTGESYGLIGFDGQMPAELEYVQITDFVGASYLMYLEEEQYEPAFNGMWSVYLFNENTGEITPAEGLGGDYDPNGYYYYCDGLHNWNESYSYGNYQLEPPENAIPVRQTESLHESFDSRDNSGLESWQTQIGDSKYAVYYQDQLVTDFIYEECGSESDGLLAVMQDGKWGYVNTEGEVVIPIEYDGSWKGWSFNDPATGELKEMDYCYAFSGGYVPVCKDGEWELKDTEGNTVILAGTFEEIRPVQDGRCWVKKDGKWGVIELEDGEASETQDNQEKEVTEDDQESEAVTTLSEDEIMTEVVDHLNQELLEEGSGTYSIFRAETQQTDTEYVFMLRYAMSDEEAEDIIERGGSPSANQMAGTVTVNKETMDAVYEDTTGEEVFRWNLITGE
;
A
#
# COMPACT_ATOMS: atom_id res chain seq x y z
N MET A 1 -10.17 48.05 53.06
CA MET A 1 -11.14 48.21 51.94
C MET A 1 -11.48 46.83 51.38
N ARG A 2 -12.74 46.41 51.37
CA ARG A 2 -13.13 45.08 50.85
C ARG A 2 -13.39 45.16 49.36
N CYS A 3 -12.73 44.31 48.57
CA CYS A 3 -12.90 44.29 47.13
C CYS A 3 -14.31 43.82 46.77
N ARG A 4 -15.05 44.59 45.99
CA ARG A 4 -16.43 44.23 45.58
C ARG A 4 -16.48 43.09 44.56
N LYS A 5 -15.36 42.81 43.88
CA LYS A 5 -15.24 41.74 42.88
C LYS A 5 -14.90 40.38 43.50
N CYS A 6 -13.82 40.31 44.28
CA CYS A 6 -13.37 39.04 44.87
C CYS A 6 -13.66 38.90 46.36
N GLY A 7 -14.25 39.91 47.00
CA GLY A 7 -14.65 39.85 48.41
C GLY A 7 -13.51 39.84 49.43
N LYS A 8 -12.23 39.93 49.01
CA LYS A 8 -11.06 39.95 49.92
C LYS A 8 -10.80 41.34 50.49
N ASP A 9 -10.32 41.36 51.73
CA ASP A 9 -9.94 42.59 52.42
C ASP A 9 -8.55 43.06 51.96
N ASN A 10 -8.43 44.36 51.74
CA ASN A 10 -7.19 45.04 51.35
C ASN A 10 -6.83 46.11 52.39
N PRO A 11 -5.53 46.42 52.57
CA PRO A 11 -5.07 47.49 53.46
C PRO A 11 -5.75 48.83 53.18
N GLU A 12 -5.96 49.64 54.21
CA GLU A 12 -6.52 50.99 54.05
C GLU A 12 -5.60 51.87 53.17
N GLY A 13 -6.20 52.62 52.24
CA GLY A 13 -5.48 53.43 51.26
C GLY A 13 -5.10 52.72 49.95
N SER A 14 -5.32 51.40 49.83
CA SER A 14 -5.04 50.66 48.59
C SER A 14 -5.91 51.16 47.43
N GLN A 15 -5.27 51.53 46.31
CA GLN A 15 -5.96 51.99 45.10
C GLN A 15 -6.48 50.81 44.24
N PHE A 16 -5.84 49.66 44.33
CA PHE A 16 -6.19 48.43 43.61
C PHE A 16 -6.17 47.23 44.56
N CYS A 17 -6.93 46.19 44.24
CA CYS A 17 -6.99 44.95 44.99
C CYS A 17 -5.72 44.12 44.75
N GLY A 18 -4.95 43.83 45.79
CA GLY A 18 -3.71 43.05 45.71
C GLY A 18 -3.89 41.59 45.30
N TYR A 19 -5.14 41.10 45.21
CA TYR A 19 -5.46 39.72 44.84
C TYR A 19 -6.05 39.56 43.44
N CYS A 20 -6.72 40.57 42.90
CA CYS A 20 -7.42 40.45 41.61
C CYS A 20 -7.29 41.69 40.72
N GLY A 21 -6.47 42.67 41.10
CA GLY A 21 -6.16 43.86 40.30
C GLY A 21 -7.25 44.93 40.20
N GLU A 22 -8.44 44.69 40.76
CA GLU A 22 -9.59 45.61 40.62
C GLU A 22 -9.43 46.91 41.41
N ALA A 23 -9.80 48.06 40.83
CA ALA A 23 -9.70 49.36 41.49
C ALA A 23 -10.66 49.50 42.68
N LEU A 24 -10.19 50.08 43.80
CA LEU A 24 -10.96 50.27 45.03
C LEU A 24 -11.28 51.76 45.22
N GLN A 25 -12.55 52.15 45.04
CA GLN A 25 -12.99 53.56 45.17
C GLN A 25 -13.01 54.05 46.63
N GLN A 26 -12.46 55.26 46.88
CA GLN A 26 -12.48 55.94 48.18
C GLN A 26 -13.70 56.90 48.28
N ASP A 27 -14.64 56.61 49.18
CA ASP A 27 -15.72 57.53 49.53
C ASP A 27 -15.32 58.38 50.75
N ASN A 28 -15.04 59.67 50.54
CA ASN A 28 -14.86 60.65 51.61
C ASN A 28 -16.22 61.07 52.18
N MET A 29 -16.63 60.48 53.31
CA MET A 29 -17.64 61.05 54.21
C MET A 29 -16.92 61.78 55.35
N ASN A 30 -17.40 62.98 55.72
CA ASN A 30 -17.11 63.53 57.03
C ASN A 30 -18.36 64.01 57.77
N LEU A 31 -18.39 63.64 59.05
CA LEU A 31 -19.50 63.60 59.99
C LEU A 31 -19.69 64.91 60.79
N GLN A 32 -20.97 65.25 61.01
CA GLN A 32 -21.63 65.61 62.28
C GLN A 32 -21.04 66.62 63.32
N THR A 33 -21.89 67.64 63.58
CA THR A 33 -22.30 68.27 64.88
C THR A 33 -21.34 69.05 65.78
N LYS A 34 -21.76 70.29 66.12
CA LYS A 34 -21.78 70.81 67.51
C LYS A 34 -22.75 71.99 67.70
N MET A 35 -23.25 72.09 68.94
CA MET A 35 -24.37 72.88 69.44
C MET A 35 -24.12 74.39 69.61
N ASN A 36 -25.26 75.10 69.74
CA ASN A 36 -25.55 76.33 70.49
C ASN A 36 -25.28 77.70 69.85
N GLY A 37 -26.37 78.48 69.79
CA GLY A 37 -26.36 79.91 70.13
C GLY A 37 -26.98 80.83 69.09
N GLY A 38 -28.07 81.52 69.47
CA GLY A 38 -28.38 82.84 68.93
C GLY A 38 -29.65 82.95 68.10
N GLU A 39 -30.60 83.69 68.67
CA GLU A 39 -31.78 84.35 68.09
C GLU A 39 -31.42 85.04 66.74
N ASP A 40 -32.31 85.29 65.77
CA ASP A 40 -33.56 86.05 65.90
C ASP A 40 -34.29 86.09 64.53
N LYS A 41 -35.62 86.10 64.59
CA LYS A 41 -36.63 86.67 63.64
C LYS A 41 -36.70 86.28 62.14
N LYS A 42 -37.93 85.81 61.81
CA LYS A 42 -38.86 86.21 60.71
C LYS A 42 -38.28 86.20 59.28
N GLU A 43 -38.88 85.58 58.28
CA GLU A 43 -40.26 85.87 57.84
C GLU A 43 -40.69 84.93 56.68
N GLN A 44 -42.00 84.64 56.66
CA GLN A 44 -42.87 84.40 55.50
C GLN A 44 -42.68 83.22 54.54
N LYS A 45 -43.69 82.34 54.60
CA LYS A 45 -44.19 81.45 53.54
C LYS A 45 -44.22 82.11 52.16
N LYS A 46 -43.88 81.33 51.14
CA LYS A 46 -44.70 81.24 49.92
C LYS A 46 -44.81 79.80 49.45
N ASP A 47 -46.03 79.30 49.58
CA ASP A 47 -46.52 78.05 49.04
C ASP A 47 -46.52 78.12 47.51
N ARG A 48 -45.85 77.16 46.87
CA ARG A 48 -46.12 76.75 45.49
C ARG A 48 -45.89 75.24 45.39
N GLY A 49 -46.99 74.50 45.49
CA GLY A 49 -47.02 73.07 45.25
C GLY A 49 -46.46 72.69 43.88
N ARG A 50 -45.77 71.54 43.83
CA ARG A 50 -45.50 70.80 42.61
C ARG A 50 -45.74 69.32 42.88
N LYS A 51 -46.93 68.85 42.49
CA LYS A 51 -47.21 67.42 42.32
C LYS A 51 -46.29 66.87 41.23
N GLY A 52 -45.69 65.70 41.47
CA GLY A 52 -45.14 64.84 40.42
C GLY A 52 -43.72 64.34 40.71
N GLY A 53 -43.59 63.08 41.14
CA GLY A 53 -42.27 62.47 41.34
C GLY A 53 -42.27 61.00 41.76
N ARG A 54 -43.30 60.20 41.41
CA ARG A 54 -43.34 58.74 41.65
C ARG A 54 -43.19 57.91 40.36
N LYS A 55 -43.02 58.54 39.20
CA LYS A 55 -42.97 57.88 37.88
C LYS A 55 -41.69 57.07 37.63
N TRP A 56 -40.57 57.43 38.26
CA TRP A 56 -39.28 56.75 38.08
C TRP A 56 -39.21 55.37 38.77
N ILE A 57 -39.93 55.18 39.88
CA ILE A 57 -40.03 53.88 40.57
C ILE A 57 -40.82 52.87 39.70
N TRP A 58 -41.89 53.32 39.04
CA TRP A 58 -42.64 52.51 38.08
C TRP A 58 -41.82 52.22 36.81
N ALA A 59 -41.01 53.16 36.35
CA ALA A 59 -40.10 52.94 35.23
C ALA A 59 -38.98 51.94 35.58
N ALA A 60 -38.38 52.05 36.78
CA ALA A 60 -37.36 51.12 37.26
C ALA A 60 -37.94 49.70 37.47
N GLY A 61 -39.15 49.59 38.04
CA GLY A 61 -39.85 48.32 38.16
C GLY A 61 -40.19 47.69 36.80
N ALA A 62 -40.60 48.49 35.81
CA ALA A 62 -40.86 47.99 34.46
C ALA A 62 -39.59 47.48 33.76
N VAL A 63 -38.45 48.17 33.89
CA VAL A 63 -37.16 47.70 33.36
C VAL A 63 -36.72 46.40 34.00
N LEU A 64 -36.93 46.24 35.32
CA LEU A 64 -36.60 45.01 36.04
C LEU A 64 -37.47 43.83 35.60
N VAL A 65 -38.78 44.04 35.40
CA VAL A 65 -39.70 43.02 34.89
C VAL A 65 -39.35 42.62 33.45
N ILE A 66 -39.02 43.59 32.58
CA ILE A 66 -38.56 43.30 31.21
C ILE A 66 -37.23 42.53 31.24
N GLY A 67 -36.30 42.89 32.13
CA GLY A 67 -35.03 42.18 32.30
C GLY A 67 -35.22 40.73 32.77
N VAL A 68 -36.12 40.50 33.73
CA VAL A 68 -36.46 39.13 34.19
C VAL A 68 -37.16 38.34 33.08
N ALA A 69 -38.10 38.94 32.36
CA ALA A 69 -38.79 38.26 31.26
C ALA A 69 -37.82 37.90 30.11
N ALA A 70 -36.89 38.80 29.78
CA ALA A 70 -35.84 38.52 28.81
C ALA A 70 -34.92 37.41 29.30
N ALA A 71 -34.44 37.48 30.55
CA ALA A 71 -33.59 36.43 31.13
C ALA A 71 -34.31 35.07 31.16
N SER A 72 -35.57 35.02 31.58
CA SER A 72 -36.38 33.79 31.55
C SER A 72 -36.56 33.28 30.13
N PHE A 73 -36.79 34.15 29.14
CA PHE A 73 -36.87 33.75 27.74
C PHE A 73 -35.55 33.16 27.23
N PHE A 74 -34.41 33.79 27.51
CA PHE A 74 -33.09 33.27 27.14
C PHE A 74 -32.78 31.94 27.83
N ILE A 75 -33.13 31.79 29.12
CA ILE A 75 -32.97 30.53 29.85
C ILE A 75 -33.83 29.43 29.22
N THR A 76 -35.13 29.67 29.01
CA THR A 76 -36.02 28.67 28.40
C THR A 76 -35.56 28.30 26.99
N ARG A 77 -35.14 29.28 26.19
CA ARG A 77 -34.58 29.04 24.86
C ARG A 77 -33.29 28.21 24.94
N SER A 78 -32.36 28.54 25.83
CA SER A 78 -31.12 27.78 25.99
C SER A 78 -31.34 26.34 26.47
N VAL A 79 -32.37 26.11 27.29
CA VAL A 79 -32.76 24.76 27.72
C VAL A 79 -33.39 23.99 26.55
N GLN A 80 -34.22 24.65 25.73
CA GLN A 80 -34.79 24.04 24.53
C GLN A 80 -33.73 23.72 23.48
N GLU A 81 -32.74 24.59 23.27
CA GLU A 81 -31.62 24.36 22.36
C GLU A 81 -30.76 23.17 22.84
N ARG A 82 -30.42 23.11 24.14
CA ARG A 82 -29.72 21.95 24.72
C ARG A 82 -30.50 20.65 24.57
N GLN A 83 -31.79 20.67 24.90
CA GLN A 83 -32.63 19.48 24.76
C GLN A 83 -32.71 19.04 23.29
N ALA A 84 -32.87 19.97 22.36
CA ALA A 84 -32.88 19.65 20.94
C ALA A 84 -31.53 19.10 20.48
N PHE A 85 -30.40 19.62 20.98
CA PHE A 85 -29.08 19.06 20.71
C PHE A 85 -29.00 17.60 21.18
N ASP A 86 -29.30 17.34 22.46
CA ASP A 86 -29.25 16.01 23.06
C ASP A 86 -30.18 15.02 22.31
N ASP A 87 -31.40 15.47 21.95
CA ASP A 87 -32.37 14.66 21.21
C ASP A 87 -31.87 14.30 19.80
N ASN A 88 -31.21 15.22 19.07
CA ASN A 88 -30.67 14.92 17.74
C ASN A 88 -29.42 14.05 17.83
N LEU A 89 -28.55 14.26 18.82
CA LEU A 89 -27.38 13.41 19.03
C LEU A 89 -27.79 11.96 19.32
N ALA A 90 -28.71 11.75 20.26
CA ALA A 90 -29.26 10.43 20.57
C ALA A 90 -30.02 9.81 19.40
N SER A 91 -30.66 10.63 18.56
CA SER A 91 -31.28 10.13 17.32
C SER A 91 -30.24 9.66 16.32
N GLY A 92 -29.14 10.40 16.16
CA GLY A 92 -28.01 10.02 15.30
C GLY A 92 -27.42 8.67 15.71
N GLU A 93 -27.14 8.50 17.00
CA GLU A 93 -26.62 7.24 17.57
C GLU A 93 -27.60 6.08 17.32
N LYS A 94 -28.88 6.31 17.57
CA LYS A 94 -29.92 5.29 17.33
C LYS A 94 -30.04 4.92 15.86
N TYR A 95 -29.95 5.88 14.93
CA TYR A 95 -30.00 5.59 13.51
C TYR A 95 -28.76 4.83 13.04
N LEU A 96 -27.59 5.14 13.60
CA LEU A 96 -26.35 4.41 13.34
C LEU A 96 -26.45 2.95 13.80
N GLU A 97 -27.00 2.69 15.00
CA GLU A 97 -27.30 1.33 15.49
C GLU A 97 -28.28 0.57 14.57
N GLU A 98 -29.19 1.29 13.90
CA GLU A 98 -30.14 0.73 12.93
C GLU A 98 -29.56 0.64 11.51
N LEU A 99 -28.28 0.99 11.31
CA LEU A 99 -27.58 1.09 10.02
C LEU A 99 -28.27 2.06 9.02
N ASP A 100 -29.01 3.03 9.54
CA ASP A 100 -29.72 4.06 8.78
C ASP A 100 -28.83 5.32 8.68
N TYR A 101 -27.79 5.21 7.86
CA TYR A 101 -26.73 6.22 7.75
C TYR A 101 -27.23 7.59 7.30
N GLU A 102 -28.19 7.65 6.38
CA GLU A 102 -28.75 8.92 5.87
C GLU A 102 -29.44 9.71 7.01
N ASN A 103 -30.23 9.02 7.85
CA ASN A 103 -30.89 9.67 8.98
C ASN A 103 -29.92 9.95 10.14
N ALA A 104 -28.89 9.12 10.32
CA ALA A 104 -27.82 9.37 11.27
C ALA A 104 -27.06 10.67 10.92
N GLU A 105 -26.60 10.80 9.67
CA GLU A 105 -25.94 11.99 9.13
C GLU A 105 -26.80 13.25 9.34
N ALA A 106 -28.06 13.20 8.93
CA ALA A 106 -28.97 14.34 9.08
C ALA A 106 -29.16 14.76 10.55
N SER A 107 -29.15 13.80 11.47
CA SER A 107 -29.29 14.05 12.91
C SER A 107 -28.03 14.69 13.50
N TYR A 108 -26.84 14.19 13.16
CA TYR A 108 -25.58 14.77 13.59
C TYR A 108 -25.36 16.17 13.05
N LEU A 109 -25.59 16.40 11.75
CA LEU A 109 -25.50 17.73 11.14
C LEU A 109 -26.44 18.74 11.81
N LYS A 110 -27.63 18.31 12.22
CA LYS A 110 -28.57 19.16 12.95
C LYS A 110 -28.13 19.44 14.39
N ALA A 111 -27.50 18.48 15.07
CA ALA A 111 -26.86 18.72 16.36
C ALA A 111 -25.74 19.79 16.23
N ILE A 112 -24.91 19.67 15.19
CA ILE A 112 -23.86 20.66 14.84
C ILE A 112 -24.46 22.05 14.58
N GLU A 113 -25.58 22.15 13.85
CA GLU A 113 -26.25 23.42 13.59
C GLU A 113 -26.75 24.09 14.89
N ILE A 114 -27.20 23.30 15.86
CA ILE A 114 -27.73 23.79 17.15
C ILE A 114 -26.59 24.29 18.06
N ASP A 115 -25.52 23.50 18.23
CA ASP A 115 -24.35 23.87 19.03
C ASP A 115 -23.04 23.42 18.37
N PRO A 116 -22.43 24.25 17.50
CA PRO A 116 -21.23 23.90 16.75
C PRO A 116 -19.95 23.87 17.61
N LYS A 117 -20.05 24.12 18.92
CA LYS A 117 -18.90 24.11 19.83
C LYS A 117 -18.71 22.78 20.55
N GLN A 118 -19.59 21.82 20.30
CA GLN A 118 -19.52 20.47 20.86
C GLN A 118 -18.73 19.57 19.93
N GLU A 119 -17.74 18.86 20.45
CA GLU A 119 -16.86 17.95 19.71
C GLU A 119 -17.59 16.69 19.22
N ARG A 120 -18.38 16.07 20.11
CA ARG A 120 -19.01 14.75 19.90
C ARG A 120 -19.72 14.55 18.56
N PRO A 121 -20.59 15.46 18.06
CA PRO A 121 -21.25 15.22 16.78
C PRO A 121 -20.31 15.29 15.57
N TYR A 122 -19.18 16.00 15.65
CA TYR A 122 -18.17 15.98 14.59
C TYR A 122 -17.42 14.64 14.57
N VAL A 123 -16.99 14.17 15.74
CA VAL A 123 -16.31 12.87 15.91
C VAL A 123 -17.21 11.72 15.45
N ALA A 124 -18.47 11.68 15.93
CA ALA A 124 -19.41 10.63 15.56
C ALA A 124 -19.71 10.61 14.05
N LEU A 125 -19.83 11.79 13.43
CA LEU A 125 -20.07 11.90 11.99
C LEU A 125 -18.82 11.53 11.17
N ALA A 126 -17.62 11.92 11.63
CA ALA A 126 -16.36 11.55 11.00
C ALA A 126 -16.13 10.04 11.01
N GLN A 127 -16.31 9.40 12.18
CA GLN A 127 -16.17 7.94 12.30
C GLN A 127 -17.16 7.21 11.40
N MET A 128 -18.42 7.67 11.36
CA MET A 128 -19.43 7.11 10.46
C MET A 128 -19.00 7.20 8.98
N TYR A 129 -18.43 8.33 8.56
CA TYR A 129 -17.91 8.47 7.20
C TYR A 129 -16.69 7.57 6.95
N MET A 130 -15.78 7.43 7.92
CA MET A 130 -14.62 6.52 7.83
C MET A 130 -15.07 5.07 7.65
N ASP A 131 -16.05 4.60 8.44
CA ASP A 131 -16.61 3.24 8.34
C ASP A 131 -17.26 2.97 6.97
N GLN A 132 -17.71 4.01 6.28
CA GLN A 132 -18.26 3.93 4.93
C GLN A 132 -17.21 4.05 3.82
N GLY A 133 -15.95 4.33 4.16
CA GLY A 133 -14.89 4.64 3.20
C GLY A 133 -14.98 6.07 2.62
N GLU A 134 -15.84 6.93 3.16
CA GLU A 134 -16.02 8.32 2.72
C GLU A 134 -15.01 9.26 3.39
N VAL A 135 -13.71 8.93 3.25
CA VAL A 135 -12.60 9.59 3.97
C VAL A 135 -12.58 11.11 3.75
N GLN A 136 -12.88 11.59 2.54
CA GLN A 136 -12.91 13.03 2.28
C GLN A 136 -13.99 13.74 3.09
N LYS A 137 -15.18 13.14 3.26
CA LYS A 137 -16.22 13.73 4.10
C LYS A 137 -15.81 13.73 5.57
N ALA A 138 -15.07 12.71 6.02
CA ALA A 138 -14.48 12.66 7.35
C ALA A 138 -13.46 13.80 7.56
N LYS A 139 -12.55 14.02 6.59
CA LYS A 139 -11.60 15.16 6.62
C LYS A 139 -12.34 16.49 6.72
N ASP A 140 -13.31 16.73 5.83
CA ASP A 140 -14.09 17.98 5.78
C ASP A 140 -14.83 18.28 7.10
N ILE A 141 -15.46 17.26 7.71
CA ILE A 141 -16.21 17.45 8.96
C ILE A 141 -15.30 17.66 10.16
N LEU A 142 -14.13 17.01 10.19
CA LEU A 142 -13.12 17.21 11.24
C LEU A 142 -12.50 18.61 11.14
N GLU A 143 -12.16 19.10 9.94
CA GLU A 143 -11.71 20.49 9.74
C GLU A 143 -12.78 21.50 10.21
N GLN A 144 -14.06 21.22 9.92
CA GLN A 144 -15.15 22.03 10.42
C GLN A 144 -15.22 22.01 11.95
N GLY A 145 -15.01 20.85 12.57
CA GLY A 145 -14.91 20.68 14.02
C GLY A 145 -13.75 21.47 14.61
N GLU A 146 -12.56 21.35 14.02
CA GLU A 146 -11.35 22.08 14.43
C GLU A 146 -11.55 23.60 14.35
N LYS A 147 -12.34 24.10 13.41
CA LYS A 147 -12.63 25.54 13.31
C LYS A 147 -13.63 26.03 14.37
N ASN A 148 -14.62 25.22 14.74
CA ASN A 148 -15.78 25.65 15.52
C ASN A 148 -15.70 25.28 17.01
N VAL A 149 -15.05 24.17 17.34
CA VAL A 149 -14.87 23.67 18.71
C VAL A 149 -13.66 24.38 19.35
N PRO A 150 -13.83 25.09 20.47
CA PRO A 150 -12.71 25.69 21.20
C PRO A 150 -11.66 24.64 21.60
N GLU A 151 -10.37 24.96 21.52
CA GLU A 151 -9.26 24.04 21.85
C GLU A 151 -9.41 23.43 23.26
N GLU A 152 -9.86 24.22 24.24
CA GLU A 152 -10.15 23.74 25.61
C GLU A 152 -11.29 22.71 25.72
N ASN A 153 -12.07 22.54 24.66
CA ASN A 153 -13.18 21.59 24.56
C ASN A 153 -12.86 20.42 23.61
N ARG A 154 -11.64 20.37 23.02
CA ARG A 154 -11.15 19.21 22.25
C ARG A 154 -10.38 18.31 23.19
N GLY A 155 -10.66 17.02 23.20
CA GLY A 155 -9.84 16.09 24.00
C GLY A 155 -10.51 14.79 24.40
N GLY A 156 -11.58 14.38 23.70
CA GLY A 156 -12.22 13.10 23.93
C GLY A 156 -13.03 13.09 25.22
N GLY A 157 -14.20 12.46 25.20
CA GLY A 157 -14.97 12.27 26.42
C GLY A 157 -14.24 11.32 27.36
N LYS A 158 -13.62 11.85 28.43
CA LYS A 158 -13.43 11.04 29.64
C LYS A 158 -14.78 10.88 30.33
N GLU A 159 -15.70 10.15 29.73
CA GLU A 159 -16.81 9.60 30.50
C GLU A 159 -16.20 8.58 31.46
N ALA A 160 -16.17 8.96 32.74
CA ALA A 160 -15.78 8.10 33.83
C ALA A 160 -16.87 7.04 34.06
N ASP A 161 -17.07 6.13 33.11
CA ASP A 161 -17.83 4.93 33.35
C ASP A 161 -16.92 3.92 34.06
N ASN A 162 -17.31 3.54 35.28
CA ASN A 162 -16.58 2.62 36.16
C ASN A 162 -16.69 1.15 35.67
N THR A 163 -16.63 0.93 34.37
CA THR A 163 -16.56 -0.37 33.71
C THR A 163 -15.27 -0.31 32.89
N GLY A 164 -14.18 -0.82 33.47
CA GLY A 164 -12.80 -0.61 32.99
C GLY A 164 -12.42 -1.28 31.67
N ASP A 165 -13.33 -1.26 30.68
CA ASP A 165 -13.18 -1.83 29.33
C ASP A 165 -13.60 -0.84 28.23
N GLY A 166 -13.72 0.46 28.51
CA GLY A 166 -14.06 1.48 27.51
C GLY A 166 -12.83 1.96 26.74
N GLU A 167 -12.82 1.80 25.41
CA GLU A 167 -11.87 2.46 24.51
C GLU A 167 -11.91 3.98 24.74
N GLU A 168 -10.74 4.63 24.74
CA GLU A 168 -10.68 6.09 24.86
C GLU A 168 -11.35 6.72 23.63
N GLU A 169 -12.38 7.56 23.84
CA GLU A 169 -13.09 8.25 22.76
C GLU A 169 -12.11 9.22 22.05
N LYS A 170 -11.80 8.93 20.77
CA LYS A 170 -10.88 9.74 19.97
C LYS A 170 -11.39 11.18 19.80
N SER A 171 -10.50 12.15 19.97
CA SER A 171 -10.80 13.57 19.77
C SER A 171 -10.67 13.98 18.30
N ILE A 172 -11.11 15.21 17.96
CA ILE A 172 -10.92 15.75 16.60
C ILE A 172 -9.44 15.73 16.18
N PRO A 173 -8.47 16.22 17.00
CA PRO A 173 -7.05 16.12 16.66
C PRO A 173 -6.58 14.68 16.41
N ASP A 174 -7.00 13.72 17.25
CA ASP A 174 -6.58 12.32 17.13
C ASP A 174 -7.06 11.71 15.80
N LEU A 175 -8.31 11.98 15.43
CA LEU A 175 -8.87 11.51 14.16
C LEU A 175 -8.24 12.20 12.95
N ILE A 176 -7.90 13.50 13.04
CA ILE A 176 -7.21 14.22 11.95
C ILE A 176 -5.85 13.59 11.69
N GLU A 177 -5.08 13.32 12.74
CA GLU A 177 -3.76 12.66 12.64
C GLU A 177 -3.90 11.25 12.05
N GLU A 178 -4.89 10.49 12.51
CA GLU A 178 -5.15 9.13 12.03
C GLU A 178 -5.50 9.07 10.54
N ILE A 179 -6.27 10.03 10.02
CA ILE A 179 -6.70 10.02 8.62
C ILE A 179 -5.87 10.90 7.70
N GLU A 180 -4.84 11.59 8.20
CA GLU A 180 -4.05 12.58 7.47
C GLU A 180 -3.59 12.02 6.11
N ASN A 181 -2.96 10.85 6.17
CA ASN A 181 -2.36 10.14 5.03
C ASN A 181 -3.29 9.11 4.38
N VAL A 182 -4.53 8.98 4.87
CA VAL A 182 -5.51 8.07 4.25
C VAL A 182 -5.92 8.63 2.90
N ILE A 183 -5.77 7.79 1.87
CA ILE A 183 -6.05 8.12 0.48
C ILE A 183 -7.44 7.61 0.07
N PRO A 184 -8.17 8.34 -0.79
CA PRO A 184 -9.42 7.84 -1.35
C PRO A 184 -9.14 6.69 -2.33
N TYR A 185 -10.17 5.89 -2.60
CA TYR A 185 -10.11 4.81 -3.56
C TYR A 185 -11.44 4.64 -4.28
N GLN A 186 -11.39 4.03 -5.46
CA GLN A 186 -12.57 3.65 -6.24
C GLN A 186 -12.62 2.14 -6.50
N TRP A 187 -13.81 1.61 -6.68
CA TRP A 187 -13.98 0.20 -7.07
C TRP A 187 -13.72 0.03 -8.56
N VAL A 188 -12.71 -0.75 -8.91
CA VAL A 188 -12.52 -1.28 -10.27
C VAL A 188 -13.48 -2.45 -10.48
N THR A 189 -13.50 -3.36 -9.51
CA THR A 189 -14.38 -4.52 -9.48
C THR A 189 -15.03 -4.58 -8.10
N GLU A 190 -16.36 -4.44 -8.05
CA GLU A 190 -17.11 -4.54 -6.79
C GLU A 190 -16.90 -5.91 -6.11
N PRO A 191 -16.98 -5.99 -4.77
CA PRO A 191 -16.70 -7.21 -4.00
C PRO A 191 -17.78 -8.27 -4.24
N THR A 192 -17.64 -9.01 -5.33
CA THR A 192 -18.64 -9.94 -5.86
C THR A 192 -18.07 -11.34 -6.08
N ILE A 193 -16.75 -11.47 -6.13
CA ILE A 193 -16.04 -12.72 -6.42
C ILE A 193 -15.99 -13.59 -5.17
N GLU A 194 -16.52 -14.80 -5.28
CA GLU A 194 -16.47 -15.81 -4.22
C GLU A 194 -15.26 -16.72 -4.45
N ALA A 195 -14.26 -16.64 -3.57
CA ALA A 195 -13.07 -17.49 -3.60
C ALA A 195 -12.53 -17.65 -2.17
N ASP A 196 -11.87 -18.77 -1.89
CA ASP A 196 -11.21 -19.01 -0.60
C ASP A 196 -10.01 -18.06 -0.44
N ASN A 197 -9.25 -17.86 -1.53
CA ASN A 197 -8.13 -16.92 -1.57
C ASN A 197 -7.92 -16.36 -2.98
N ILE A 198 -7.38 -15.14 -3.05
CA ILE A 198 -6.74 -14.57 -4.24
C ILE A 198 -5.36 -14.09 -3.80
N GLU A 199 -4.29 -14.56 -4.44
CA GLU A 199 -2.92 -14.26 -4.02
C GLU A 199 -1.93 -14.23 -5.17
N TYR A 200 -0.82 -13.51 -4.96
CA TYR A 200 0.33 -13.56 -5.84
C TYR A 200 1.28 -14.66 -5.39
N VAL A 201 1.75 -15.43 -6.35
CA VAL A 201 2.81 -16.43 -6.16
C VAL A 201 4.14 -15.74 -5.87
N LYS A 202 5.10 -16.49 -5.31
CA LYS A 202 6.47 -16.02 -5.13
C LYS A 202 7.14 -15.82 -6.48
N SER A 203 7.81 -14.68 -6.66
CA SER A 203 8.59 -14.40 -7.86
C SER A 203 9.72 -15.43 -8.04
N ASN A 204 9.92 -15.83 -9.28
CA ASN A 204 10.82 -16.90 -9.68
C ASN A 204 11.74 -16.46 -10.83
N ASP A 205 12.24 -15.23 -10.75
CA ASP A 205 13.10 -14.58 -11.75
C ASP A 205 14.60 -14.82 -11.47
N PHE A 206 14.98 -16.09 -11.30
CA PHE A 206 16.37 -16.49 -11.03
C PHE A 206 17.43 -16.00 -12.04
N PRO A 207 17.13 -15.75 -13.33
CA PRO A 207 18.12 -15.20 -14.26
C PRO A 207 18.61 -13.80 -13.86
N ASP A 208 17.73 -13.01 -13.25
CA ASP A 208 17.97 -11.58 -13.02
C ASP A 208 18.28 -11.28 -11.55
N PHE A 209 17.88 -12.15 -10.62
CA PHE A 209 17.98 -11.89 -9.18
C PHE A 209 18.66 -13.03 -8.42
N SER A 210 19.36 -12.68 -7.34
CA SER A 210 19.89 -13.68 -6.42
C SER A 210 18.79 -14.30 -5.57
N GLN A 211 19.07 -15.46 -4.97
CA GLN A 211 18.14 -16.13 -4.07
C GLN A 211 17.71 -15.25 -2.87
N ASN A 212 18.55 -14.29 -2.47
CA ASN A 212 18.28 -13.37 -1.37
C ASN A 212 17.22 -12.31 -1.74
N GLU A 213 17.01 -12.08 -3.03
CA GLU A 213 16.14 -11.02 -3.58
C GLU A 213 14.77 -11.53 -4.05
N LEU A 214 14.52 -12.83 -3.93
CA LEU A 214 13.31 -13.49 -4.45
C LEU A 214 12.26 -13.83 -3.39
N TYR A 215 12.43 -13.40 -2.14
CA TYR A 215 11.38 -13.45 -1.10
C TYR A 215 10.40 -12.28 -1.24
N ARG A 216 9.78 -12.22 -2.43
CA ARG A 216 8.79 -11.21 -2.83
C ARG A 216 7.71 -11.84 -3.70
N GLN A 217 6.55 -11.22 -3.72
CA GLN A 217 5.48 -11.57 -4.64
C GLN A 217 5.87 -11.29 -6.10
N LYS A 218 5.31 -12.07 -7.03
CA LYS A 218 5.35 -11.77 -8.46
C LYS A 218 4.64 -10.45 -8.74
N ASN A 219 5.28 -9.61 -9.56
CA ASN A 219 4.64 -8.43 -10.12
C ASN A 219 3.87 -8.85 -11.39
N SER A 220 2.54 -8.76 -11.34
CA SER A 220 1.65 -9.26 -12.37
C SER A 220 0.26 -8.65 -12.21
N GLU A 221 -0.43 -8.39 -13.32
CA GLU A 221 -1.85 -8.01 -13.29
C GLU A 221 -2.77 -9.18 -12.93
N TYR A 222 -2.29 -10.41 -13.16
CA TYR A 222 -2.98 -11.64 -12.82
C TYR A 222 -2.60 -12.12 -11.41
N ALA A 223 -3.60 -12.55 -10.66
CA ALA A 223 -3.41 -13.23 -9.38
C ALA A 223 -3.90 -14.68 -9.50
N VAL A 224 -3.39 -15.55 -8.62
CA VAL A 224 -3.90 -16.92 -8.47
C VAL A 224 -5.15 -16.89 -7.61
N VAL A 225 -6.25 -17.38 -8.15
CA VAL A 225 -7.53 -17.56 -7.43
C VAL A 225 -7.68 -19.02 -7.03
N ARG A 226 -8.13 -19.27 -5.80
CA ARG A 226 -8.30 -20.62 -5.24
C ARG A 226 -9.68 -20.82 -4.65
N THR A 227 -10.29 -21.97 -4.94
CA THR A 227 -11.51 -22.46 -4.29
C THR A 227 -11.38 -23.96 -4.05
N GLY A 228 -11.39 -24.38 -2.79
CA GLY A 228 -11.08 -25.75 -2.39
C GLY A 228 -9.67 -26.14 -2.81
N GLU A 229 -9.58 -27.18 -3.65
CA GLU A 229 -8.33 -27.72 -4.21
C GLU A 229 -8.09 -27.23 -5.65
N SER A 230 -8.96 -26.38 -6.19
CA SER A 230 -8.88 -25.87 -7.55
C SER A 230 -8.30 -24.46 -7.60
N TYR A 231 -7.44 -24.23 -8.58
CA TYR A 231 -6.68 -23.02 -8.84
C TYR A 231 -6.99 -22.51 -10.25
N GLY A 232 -6.95 -21.19 -10.41
CA GLY A 232 -7.07 -20.49 -11.69
C GLY A 232 -6.30 -19.17 -11.65
N LEU A 233 -6.33 -18.42 -12.74
CA LEU A 233 -5.79 -17.06 -12.82
C LEU A 233 -6.93 -16.07 -12.99
N ILE A 234 -6.81 -14.92 -12.36
CA ILE A 234 -7.80 -13.84 -12.43
C ILE A 234 -7.12 -12.48 -12.58
N GLY A 235 -7.57 -11.68 -13.54
CA GLY A 235 -7.13 -10.29 -13.72
C GLY A 235 -7.96 -9.31 -12.90
N PHE A 236 -7.49 -8.07 -12.78
CA PHE A 236 -8.17 -7.03 -11.99
C PHE A 236 -9.60 -6.70 -12.45
N ASP A 237 -9.91 -6.94 -13.72
CA ASP A 237 -11.24 -6.78 -14.30
C ASP A 237 -12.20 -7.96 -13.97
N GLY A 238 -11.71 -8.94 -13.21
CA GLY A 238 -12.43 -10.15 -12.84
C GLY A 238 -12.48 -11.21 -13.95
N GLN A 239 -11.83 -10.99 -15.10
CA GLN A 239 -11.73 -12.01 -16.13
C GLN A 239 -10.73 -13.08 -15.72
N MET A 240 -11.06 -14.33 -16.03
CA MET A 240 -10.24 -15.48 -15.73
C MET A 240 -9.60 -16.01 -17.00
N PRO A 241 -8.33 -15.64 -17.31
CA PRO A 241 -7.63 -16.24 -18.45
C PRO A 241 -7.43 -17.75 -18.27
N ALA A 242 -7.36 -18.22 -17.02
CA ALA A 242 -7.30 -19.63 -16.66
C ALA A 242 -8.38 -19.95 -15.62
N GLU A 243 -9.28 -20.87 -15.96
CA GLU A 243 -10.42 -21.27 -15.12
C GLU A 243 -9.98 -22.09 -13.89
N LEU A 244 -10.88 -22.27 -12.91
CA LEU A 244 -10.67 -23.08 -11.68
C LEU A 244 -10.63 -24.59 -11.96
N GLU A 245 -9.64 -25.05 -12.72
CA GLU A 245 -9.46 -26.47 -13.06
C GLU A 245 -8.08 -27.02 -12.69
N TYR A 246 -7.14 -26.14 -12.36
CA TYR A 246 -5.77 -26.53 -12.02
C TYR A 246 -5.66 -26.94 -10.57
N VAL A 247 -4.66 -27.76 -10.26
CA VAL A 247 -4.35 -28.26 -8.91
C VAL A 247 -3.16 -27.53 -8.29
N GLN A 248 -2.42 -26.77 -9.09
CA GLN A 248 -1.35 -25.87 -8.66
C GLN A 248 -1.06 -24.84 -9.74
N ILE A 249 -0.70 -23.62 -9.34
CA ILE A 249 -0.16 -22.59 -10.24
C ILE A 249 1.09 -21.99 -9.59
N THR A 250 2.19 -21.88 -10.35
CA THR A 250 3.47 -21.31 -9.91
C THR A 250 3.97 -20.29 -10.90
N ASP A 251 4.82 -19.37 -10.43
CA ASP A 251 5.55 -18.47 -11.32
C ASP A 251 6.54 -19.25 -12.21
N PHE A 252 6.78 -18.73 -13.41
CA PHE A 252 7.78 -19.19 -14.33
C PHE A 252 8.49 -18.00 -14.97
N VAL A 253 9.77 -18.19 -15.26
CA VAL A 253 10.63 -17.16 -15.84
C VAL A 253 10.00 -16.50 -17.07
N GLY A 254 10.14 -15.17 -17.18
CA GLY A 254 9.73 -14.42 -18.37
C GLY A 254 8.22 -14.14 -18.47
N ALA A 255 7.64 -13.54 -17.44
CA ALA A 255 6.22 -13.12 -17.40
C ALA A 255 5.26 -14.26 -17.77
N SER A 256 5.45 -15.42 -17.13
CA SER A 256 4.62 -16.60 -17.40
C SER A 256 4.25 -17.34 -16.12
N TYR A 257 3.19 -18.14 -16.19
CA TYR A 257 2.77 -19.05 -15.12
C TYR A 257 2.81 -20.50 -15.60
N LEU A 258 3.29 -21.39 -14.74
CA LEU A 258 3.07 -22.83 -14.91
C LEU A 258 1.82 -23.25 -14.16
N MET A 259 0.93 -23.94 -14.87
CA MET A 259 -0.35 -24.40 -14.35
C MET A 259 -0.42 -25.91 -14.49
N TYR A 260 -0.66 -26.59 -13.39
CA TYR A 260 -0.64 -28.04 -13.32
C TYR A 260 -2.07 -28.57 -13.29
N LEU A 261 -2.38 -29.47 -14.22
CA LEU A 261 -3.67 -30.12 -14.37
C LEU A 261 -3.52 -31.61 -14.04
N GLU A 262 -4.36 -32.13 -13.15
CA GLU A 262 -4.37 -33.56 -12.82
C GLU A 262 -5.15 -34.34 -13.88
N GLU A 263 -4.48 -35.25 -14.61
CA GLU A 263 -5.09 -36.09 -15.64
C GLU A 263 -4.70 -37.57 -15.48
N GLU A 264 -5.67 -38.49 -15.65
CA GLU A 264 -5.39 -39.93 -15.66
C GLU A 264 -4.61 -40.33 -16.94
N GLN A 265 -3.29 -40.52 -16.82
CA GLN A 265 -2.46 -40.98 -17.93
C GLN A 265 -2.61 -42.49 -18.18
N TYR A 266 -2.87 -42.89 -19.43
CA TYR A 266 -3.11 -44.28 -19.86
C TYR A 266 -1.82 -45.07 -20.19
N GLU A 267 -0.67 -44.40 -20.26
CA GLU A 267 0.64 -44.94 -20.68
C GLU A 267 1.55 -45.22 -19.46
N PRO A 268 1.81 -46.49 -19.08
CA PRO A 268 2.60 -46.84 -17.90
C PRO A 268 4.08 -46.42 -17.93
N ALA A 269 4.57 -45.92 -19.07
CA ALA A 269 5.97 -45.56 -19.29
C ALA A 269 6.32 -44.13 -18.83
N PHE A 270 5.32 -43.24 -18.73
CA PHE A 270 5.47 -41.88 -18.24
C PHE A 270 4.88 -41.81 -16.84
N ASN A 271 5.75 -41.80 -15.83
CA ASN A 271 5.36 -41.91 -14.42
C ASN A 271 4.89 -40.55 -13.83
N GLY A 272 4.41 -39.63 -14.66
CA GLY A 272 3.94 -38.29 -14.28
C GLY A 272 2.42 -38.26 -14.18
N MET A 273 1.88 -37.81 -13.04
CA MET A 273 0.42 -37.71 -12.78
C MET A 273 -0.22 -36.40 -13.27
N TRP A 274 0.51 -35.54 -13.99
CA TRP A 274 0.10 -34.14 -14.23
C TRP A 274 0.43 -33.73 -15.67
N SER A 275 -0.50 -33.02 -16.31
CA SER A 275 -0.27 -32.23 -17.52
C SER A 275 0.07 -30.81 -17.08
N VAL A 276 1.09 -30.20 -17.70
CA VAL A 276 1.54 -28.86 -17.33
C VAL A 276 1.29 -27.91 -18.50
N TYR A 277 0.77 -26.73 -18.21
CA TYR A 277 0.48 -25.68 -19.17
C TYR A 277 1.24 -24.41 -18.78
N LEU A 278 1.60 -23.63 -19.79
CA LEU A 278 2.21 -22.32 -19.65
C LEU A 278 1.18 -21.27 -20.06
N PHE A 279 0.91 -20.32 -19.16
CA PHE A 279 0.22 -19.08 -19.51
C PHE A 279 1.26 -17.98 -19.70
N ASN A 280 1.31 -17.38 -20.88
CA ASN A 280 2.20 -16.26 -21.19
C ASN A 280 1.42 -14.95 -21.01
N GLU A 281 1.84 -14.12 -20.07
CA GLU A 281 1.13 -12.88 -19.73
C GLU A 281 1.16 -11.87 -20.88
N ASN A 282 2.21 -11.86 -21.69
CA ASN A 282 2.37 -10.92 -22.80
C ASN A 282 1.43 -11.23 -23.98
N THR A 283 1.13 -12.51 -24.21
CA THR A 283 0.27 -12.94 -25.33
C THR A 283 -1.15 -13.30 -24.89
N GLY A 284 -1.34 -13.60 -23.59
CA GLY A 284 -2.58 -14.14 -23.06
C GLY A 284 -2.85 -15.59 -23.47
N GLU A 285 -1.87 -16.28 -24.08
CA GLU A 285 -2.04 -17.64 -24.58
C GLU A 285 -1.71 -18.70 -23.53
N ILE A 286 -2.49 -19.79 -23.55
CA ILE A 286 -2.23 -21.01 -22.77
C ILE A 286 -1.74 -22.10 -23.73
N THR A 287 -0.54 -22.63 -23.48
CA THR A 287 0.07 -23.68 -24.30
C THR A 287 0.55 -24.86 -23.44
N PRO A 288 0.61 -26.09 -23.97
CA PRO A 288 1.26 -27.20 -23.26
C PRO A 288 2.72 -26.88 -22.95
N ALA A 289 3.14 -27.09 -21.71
CA ALA A 289 4.50 -26.84 -21.22
C ALA A 289 5.45 -28.01 -21.55
N GLU A 290 5.53 -28.37 -22.84
CA GLU A 290 6.41 -29.45 -23.31
C GLU A 290 7.83 -28.94 -23.56
N GLY A 291 8.84 -29.73 -23.16
CA GLY A 291 10.23 -29.40 -23.46
C GLY A 291 10.82 -28.21 -22.69
N LEU A 292 10.13 -27.70 -21.65
CA LEU A 292 10.67 -26.71 -20.74
C LEU A 292 11.82 -27.34 -19.93
N GLY A 293 13.03 -27.14 -20.44
CA GLY A 293 14.27 -27.57 -19.82
C GLY A 293 15.33 -26.50 -20.02
N GLY A 294 15.75 -25.88 -18.92
CA GLY A 294 16.86 -24.96 -18.88
C GLY A 294 17.54 -25.13 -17.53
N ASP A 295 18.85 -25.36 -17.53
CA ASP A 295 19.66 -25.15 -16.34
C ASP A 295 19.78 -23.63 -16.19
N TYR A 296 18.87 -23.03 -15.43
CA TYR A 296 19.02 -21.65 -14.99
C TYR A 296 19.98 -21.67 -13.81
N ASP A 297 21.17 -21.12 -14.01
CA ASP A 297 22.08 -20.89 -12.90
C ASP A 297 21.59 -19.61 -12.21
N PRO A 298 21.02 -19.67 -11.00
CA PRO A 298 20.59 -18.47 -10.31
C PRO A 298 21.82 -17.56 -10.12
N ASN A 299 21.61 -16.25 -9.93
CA ASN A 299 22.67 -15.30 -9.52
C ASN A 299 23.27 -15.59 -8.12
N GLY A 300 23.12 -16.83 -7.64
CA GLY A 300 23.69 -17.40 -6.45
C GLY A 300 22.91 -17.03 -5.20
N TYR A 301 23.48 -17.45 -4.06
CA TYR A 301 23.03 -17.04 -2.74
C TYR A 301 24.19 -16.32 -2.05
N TYR A 302 23.95 -15.10 -1.60
CA TYR A 302 24.90 -14.29 -0.87
C TYR A 302 24.89 -14.62 0.63
N TYR A 303 26.08 -14.69 1.21
CA TYR A 303 26.28 -14.98 2.62
C TYR A 303 27.51 -14.24 3.17
N TYR A 304 27.62 -14.18 4.49
CA TYR A 304 28.70 -13.44 5.16
C TYR A 304 29.68 -14.36 5.89
N CYS A 305 30.96 -14.27 5.55
CA CYS A 305 32.06 -15.02 6.16
C CYS A 305 33.33 -14.16 6.16
N ASP A 306 33.53 -13.33 7.19
CA ASP A 306 34.62 -12.32 7.23
C ASP A 306 34.67 -11.41 5.97
N GLY A 307 33.51 -11.22 5.34
CA GLY A 307 33.33 -10.59 4.04
C GLY A 307 32.07 -11.12 3.34
N LEU A 308 31.58 -10.41 2.33
CA LEU A 308 30.50 -10.90 1.49
C LEU A 308 31.05 -11.99 0.55
N HIS A 309 30.32 -13.08 0.45
CA HIS A 309 30.58 -14.16 -0.49
C HIS A 309 29.30 -14.56 -1.21
N ASN A 310 29.45 -15.06 -2.42
CA ASN A 310 28.38 -15.67 -3.19
C ASN A 310 28.67 -17.16 -3.39
N TRP A 311 27.62 -17.97 -3.30
CA TRP A 311 27.67 -19.42 -3.51
C TRP A 311 28.39 -19.84 -4.81
N ASN A 312 28.19 -19.07 -5.89
CA ASN A 312 28.74 -19.36 -7.22
C ASN A 312 30.26 -19.20 -7.29
N GLU A 313 30.91 -18.58 -6.31
CA GLU A 313 32.38 -18.54 -6.19
C GLU A 313 33.01 -19.93 -6.06
N SER A 314 32.26 -20.91 -5.54
CA SER A 314 32.73 -22.28 -5.35
C SER A 314 32.66 -23.13 -6.64
N TYR A 315 32.04 -22.61 -7.70
CA TYR A 315 31.80 -23.36 -8.93
C TYR A 315 33.09 -23.52 -9.76
N SER A 316 33.50 -24.77 -9.99
CA SER A 316 34.81 -25.10 -10.59
C SER A 316 34.93 -24.90 -12.12
N TYR A 317 33.87 -24.46 -12.78
CA TYR A 317 33.79 -24.28 -14.24
C TYR A 317 33.71 -22.81 -14.68
N GLY A 318 34.49 -21.91 -14.09
CA GLY A 318 34.53 -20.53 -14.59
C GLY A 318 35.41 -19.59 -13.77
N ASN A 319 35.76 -18.45 -14.37
CA ASN A 319 36.29 -17.30 -13.66
C ASN A 319 35.10 -16.47 -13.13
N TYR A 320 34.31 -17.02 -12.21
CA TYR A 320 33.23 -16.26 -11.58
C TYR A 320 33.83 -15.05 -10.85
N GLN A 321 33.29 -13.86 -11.11
CA GLN A 321 33.64 -12.65 -10.38
C GLN A 321 32.44 -12.30 -9.50
N LEU A 322 32.70 -12.10 -8.20
CA LEU A 322 31.68 -11.62 -7.28
C LEU A 322 31.21 -10.25 -7.75
N GLU A 323 29.95 -10.16 -8.14
CA GLU A 323 29.28 -8.90 -8.39
C GLU A 323 28.61 -8.47 -7.06
N PRO A 324 28.82 -7.24 -6.60
CA PRO A 324 28.11 -6.76 -5.42
C PRO A 324 26.61 -6.61 -5.74
N PRO A 325 25.72 -6.95 -4.80
CA PRO A 325 24.28 -6.74 -4.99
C PRO A 325 23.98 -5.25 -5.18
N GLU A 326 23.13 -4.92 -6.14
CA GLU A 326 22.71 -3.53 -6.39
C GLU A 326 21.80 -3.01 -5.27
N ASN A 327 20.93 -3.88 -4.78
CA ASN A 327 19.95 -3.59 -3.72
C ASN A 327 20.41 -4.11 -2.35
N ALA A 328 19.72 -3.67 -1.30
CA ALA A 328 19.98 -4.22 0.02
C ALA A 328 19.50 -5.67 0.08
N ILE A 329 20.35 -6.56 0.61
CA ILE A 329 20.04 -7.98 0.67
C ILE A 329 20.15 -8.52 2.10
N PRO A 330 19.29 -9.49 2.47
CA PRO A 330 19.44 -10.20 3.72
C PRO A 330 20.54 -11.25 3.59
N VAL A 331 21.49 -11.28 4.53
CA VAL A 331 22.59 -12.25 4.55
C VAL A 331 22.69 -12.94 5.90
N ARG A 332 23.07 -14.22 5.88
CA ARG A 332 23.36 -15.01 7.08
C ARG A 332 24.86 -15.16 7.29
N GLN A 333 25.28 -15.28 8.54
CA GLN A 333 26.69 -15.48 8.90
C GLN A 333 27.07 -16.96 8.94
N THR A 334 28.26 -17.29 8.44
CA THR A 334 28.92 -18.59 8.62
C THR A 334 30.35 -18.41 9.14
N GLU A 335 30.87 -19.42 9.84
CA GLU A 335 32.25 -19.43 10.37
C GLU A 335 33.29 -19.90 9.35
N SER A 336 32.86 -20.48 8.23
CA SER A 336 33.75 -20.99 7.19
C SER A 336 33.15 -20.83 5.80
N LEU A 337 34.04 -20.59 4.82
CA LEU A 337 33.72 -20.64 3.40
C LEU A 337 33.11 -21.99 3.03
N HIS A 338 32.13 -21.96 2.14
CA HIS A 338 31.51 -23.17 1.62
C HIS A 338 32.48 -23.92 0.68
N GLU A 339 32.62 -25.24 0.85
CA GLU A 339 33.42 -26.11 -0.04
C GLU A 339 32.50 -26.70 -1.13
N SER A 340 32.88 -26.54 -2.41
CA SER A 340 32.06 -26.88 -3.58
C SER A 340 31.44 -28.29 -3.54
N PHE A 341 30.14 -28.39 -3.84
CA PHE A 341 29.46 -29.65 -4.16
C PHE A 341 28.95 -29.65 -5.62
N ASP A 342 28.73 -30.82 -6.20
CA ASP A 342 28.18 -30.97 -7.56
C ASP A 342 26.76 -30.36 -7.58
N SER A 343 26.57 -29.35 -8.42
CA SER A 343 25.45 -28.40 -8.44
C SER A 343 24.18 -28.90 -9.13
N ARG A 344 24.22 -30.09 -9.72
CA ARG A 344 23.15 -30.61 -10.60
C ARG A 344 21.81 -30.87 -9.92
N ASP A 345 21.69 -30.67 -8.60
CA ASP A 345 20.44 -30.98 -7.88
C ASP A 345 20.01 -29.95 -6.82
N ASN A 346 20.64 -28.76 -6.73
CA ASN A 346 20.37 -27.72 -5.71
C ASN A 346 20.43 -28.20 -4.22
N SER A 347 20.65 -29.50 -3.99
CA SER A 347 20.67 -30.13 -2.66
C SER A 347 21.85 -29.65 -1.81
N GLY A 348 22.91 -29.19 -2.47
CA GLY A 348 24.06 -28.55 -1.83
C GLY A 348 23.67 -27.29 -1.06
N LEU A 349 22.86 -26.40 -1.67
CA LEU A 349 22.42 -25.15 -1.04
C LEU A 349 21.50 -25.44 0.15
N GLU A 350 20.50 -26.29 -0.02
CA GLU A 350 19.57 -26.70 1.03
C GLU A 350 20.29 -27.35 2.23
N SER A 351 21.25 -28.24 1.95
CA SER A 351 22.04 -28.90 2.98
C SER A 351 22.97 -27.93 3.73
N TRP A 352 23.46 -26.89 3.06
CA TRP A 352 24.28 -25.86 3.69
C TRP A 352 23.45 -24.87 4.49
N GLN A 353 22.29 -24.46 3.98
CA GLN A 353 21.31 -23.67 4.73
C GLN A 353 20.87 -24.38 6.02
N THR A 354 20.76 -25.71 5.97
CA THR A 354 20.56 -26.55 7.16
C THR A 354 21.73 -26.48 8.14
N GLN A 355 22.98 -26.46 7.64
CA GLN A 355 24.18 -26.43 8.49
C GLN A 355 24.36 -25.10 9.22
N ILE A 356 24.04 -23.97 8.57
CA ILE A 356 24.04 -22.64 9.22
C ILE A 356 22.86 -22.48 10.20
N GLY A 357 21.95 -23.46 10.28
CA GLY A 357 20.97 -23.64 11.35
C GLY A 357 20.03 -22.45 11.51
N ASP A 358 19.87 -21.97 12.75
CA ASP A 358 19.06 -20.81 13.12
C ASP A 358 19.91 -19.52 13.20
N SER A 359 21.00 -19.42 12.42
CA SER A 359 21.79 -18.19 12.33
C SER A 359 20.90 -17.01 11.93
N LYS A 360 21.06 -15.88 12.63
CA LYS A 360 20.27 -14.69 12.37
C LYS A 360 20.75 -13.99 11.10
N TYR A 361 19.84 -13.22 10.50
CA TYR A 361 20.11 -12.37 9.35
C TYR A 361 20.60 -10.99 9.78
N ALA A 362 21.42 -10.41 8.92
CA ALA A 362 21.73 -8.99 8.87
C ALA A 362 21.39 -8.46 7.48
N VAL A 363 21.19 -7.15 7.37
CA VAL A 363 21.06 -6.47 6.08
C VAL A 363 22.43 -6.02 5.61
N TYR A 364 22.76 -6.31 4.35
CA TYR A 364 23.97 -5.87 3.68
C TYR A 364 23.59 -4.91 2.55
N TYR A 365 24.27 -3.77 2.48
CA TYR A 365 24.07 -2.78 1.43
C TYR A 365 25.33 -1.93 1.25
N GLN A 366 25.66 -1.55 0.01
CA GLN A 366 26.82 -0.70 -0.32
C GLN A 366 28.14 -1.12 0.36
N ASP A 367 28.54 -2.37 0.14
CA ASP A 367 29.80 -2.94 0.63
C ASP A 367 29.97 -3.06 2.16
N GLN A 368 28.88 -3.04 2.91
CA GLN A 368 28.90 -3.18 4.36
C GLN A 368 27.64 -3.84 4.92
N LEU A 369 27.78 -4.43 6.11
CA LEU A 369 26.64 -4.77 6.95
C LEU A 369 26.07 -3.45 7.51
N VAL A 370 24.80 -3.16 7.21
CA VAL A 370 24.11 -1.99 7.76
C VAL A 370 23.39 -2.31 9.07
N THR A 371 23.12 -3.60 9.34
CA THR A 371 22.64 -4.08 10.65
C THR A 371 23.53 -5.16 11.24
N ASP A 372 23.35 -5.44 12.53
CA ASP A 372 23.88 -6.64 13.17
C ASP A 372 23.08 -7.89 12.75
N PHE A 373 23.62 -9.09 12.99
CA PHE A 373 22.92 -10.37 12.80
C PHE A 373 21.87 -10.60 13.91
N ILE A 374 20.74 -9.91 13.82
CA ILE A 374 19.71 -9.88 14.87
C ILE A 374 18.35 -10.43 14.42
N TYR A 375 18.08 -10.48 13.12
CA TYR A 375 16.78 -10.86 12.57
C TYR A 375 16.64 -12.37 12.42
N GLU A 376 15.44 -12.88 12.69
CA GLU A 376 15.11 -14.31 12.61
C GLU A 376 14.80 -14.71 11.17
N GLU A 377 14.14 -13.84 10.41
CA GLU A 377 13.93 -13.93 8.97
C GLU A 377 13.88 -12.55 8.33
N CYS A 378 13.99 -12.53 7.00
CA CYS A 378 13.91 -11.34 6.17
C CYS A 378 13.12 -11.61 4.89
N GLY A 379 12.39 -10.60 4.41
CA GLY A 379 11.90 -10.54 3.04
C GLY A 379 12.96 -9.99 2.09
N SER A 380 12.55 -9.67 0.87
CA SER A 380 13.41 -8.99 -0.11
C SER A 380 13.17 -7.49 -0.15
N GLU A 381 14.16 -6.75 -0.64
CA GLU A 381 14.09 -5.30 -0.76
C GLU A 381 13.24 -4.93 -1.97
N SER A 382 12.39 -3.93 -1.77
CA SER A 382 11.60 -3.28 -2.81
C SER A 382 11.21 -1.89 -2.30
N ASP A 383 11.17 -0.90 -3.18
CA ASP A 383 10.86 0.50 -2.85
C ASP A 383 11.65 1.07 -1.65
N GLY A 384 12.91 0.64 -1.46
CA GLY A 384 13.81 1.12 -0.42
C GLY A 384 13.66 0.42 0.94
N LEU A 385 12.77 -0.57 1.06
CA LEU A 385 12.39 -1.21 2.33
C LEU A 385 12.45 -2.73 2.26
N LEU A 386 12.77 -3.34 3.39
CA LEU A 386 12.92 -4.78 3.54
C LEU A 386 12.20 -5.26 4.81
N ALA A 387 11.36 -6.28 4.66
CA ALA A 387 10.69 -6.89 5.80
C ALA A 387 11.70 -7.63 6.68
N VAL A 388 11.62 -7.45 8.00
CA VAL A 388 12.48 -8.12 8.99
C VAL A 388 11.65 -8.71 10.12
N MET A 389 12.04 -9.89 10.58
CA MET A 389 11.39 -10.57 11.70
C MET A 389 12.28 -10.53 12.94
N GLN A 390 11.71 -10.14 14.08
CA GLN A 390 12.34 -10.23 15.38
C GLN A 390 11.32 -10.66 16.43
N ASP A 391 11.68 -11.64 17.28
CA ASP A 391 10.82 -12.15 18.34
C ASP A 391 9.46 -12.65 17.81
N GLY A 392 9.46 -13.25 16.60
CA GLY A 392 8.28 -13.77 15.92
C GLY A 392 7.30 -12.73 15.36
N LYS A 393 7.68 -11.44 15.32
CA LYS A 393 6.88 -10.36 14.73
C LYS A 393 7.65 -9.70 13.59
N TRP A 394 6.91 -9.14 12.63
CA TRP A 394 7.44 -8.50 11.44
C TRP A 394 7.36 -6.98 11.52
N GLY A 395 8.33 -6.32 10.89
CA GLY A 395 8.36 -4.88 10.60
C GLY A 395 9.21 -4.64 9.35
N TYR A 396 9.50 -3.39 9.03
CA TYR A 396 10.27 -3.04 7.83
C TYR A 396 11.40 -2.09 8.17
N VAL A 397 12.56 -2.35 7.59
CA VAL A 397 13.74 -1.49 7.70
C VAL A 397 14.09 -0.89 6.35
N ASN A 398 14.62 0.34 6.36
CA ASN A 398 15.17 0.95 5.17
C ASN A 398 16.58 0.40 4.86
N THR A 399 17.17 0.84 3.75
CA THR A 399 18.53 0.45 3.33
C THR A 399 19.65 0.97 4.25
N GLU A 400 19.34 1.87 5.19
CA GLU A 400 20.25 2.31 6.26
C GLU A 400 20.13 1.43 7.52
N GLY A 401 19.23 0.45 7.54
CA GLY A 401 18.98 -0.44 8.66
C GLY A 401 18.07 0.14 9.74
N GLU A 402 17.44 1.28 9.49
CA GLU A 402 16.51 1.94 10.41
C GLU A 402 15.11 1.34 10.28
N VAL A 403 14.45 1.06 11.40
CA VAL A 403 13.07 0.57 11.43
C VAL A 403 12.13 1.71 11.04
N VAL A 404 11.47 1.57 9.90
CA VAL A 404 10.47 2.53 9.38
C VAL A 404 9.07 2.09 9.80
N ILE A 405 8.73 0.82 9.57
CA ILE A 405 7.49 0.21 10.07
C ILE A 405 7.82 -0.65 11.31
N PRO A 406 7.21 -0.40 12.48
CA PRO A 406 7.52 -1.12 13.71
C PRO A 406 7.41 -2.64 13.61
N ILE A 407 8.26 -3.35 14.36
CA ILE A 407 8.29 -4.83 14.41
C ILE A 407 7.20 -5.35 15.36
N GLU A 408 5.96 -5.31 14.92
CA GLU A 408 4.79 -5.72 15.73
C GLU A 408 3.70 -6.46 14.92
N TYR A 409 3.93 -6.65 13.63
CA TYR A 409 2.96 -7.24 12.70
C TYR A 409 3.07 -8.76 12.64
N ASP A 410 1.97 -9.39 12.27
CA ASP A 410 1.92 -10.79 11.88
C ASP A 410 2.31 -10.94 10.40
N GLY A 411 2.63 -12.16 9.97
CA GLY A 411 2.88 -12.43 8.56
C GLY A 411 1.63 -12.15 7.70
N SER A 412 1.77 -11.23 6.74
CA SER A 412 0.71 -10.85 5.80
C SER A 412 0.65 -11.75 4.58
N TRP A 413 1.71 -12.49 4.26
CA TRP A 413 1.75 -13.41 3.15
C TRP A 413 1.86 -14.85 3.66
N LYS A 414 0.77 -15.60 3.54
CA LYS A 414 0.60 -16.93 4.12
C LYS A 414 0.52 -18.00 3.05
N GLY A 415 0.80 -19.24 3.42
CA GLY A 415 0.56 -20.39 2.55
C GLY A 415 1.79 -20.95 1.84
N TRP A 416 3.00 -20.46 2.16
CA TRP A 416 4.21 -21.10 1.67
C TRP A 416 4.52 -22.35 2.49
N SER A 417 4.35 -23.52 1.86
CA SER A 417 4.73 -24.81 2.41
C SER A 417 5.89 -25.36 1.59
N PHE A 418 7.02 -25.63 2.23
CA PHE A 418 8.14 -26.34 1.60
C PHE A 418 8.51 -27.57 2.42
N ASN A 419 9.10 -28.57 1.78
CA ASN A 419 9.68 -29.69 2.52
C ASN A 419 10.97 -29.20 3.18
N ASP A 420 11.01 -29.19 4.50
CA ASP A 420 12.22 -28.92 5.26
C ASP A 420 13.29 -29.93 4.84
N PRO A 421 14.40 -29.49 4.21
CA PRO A 421 15.42 -30.41 3.72
C PRO A 421 16.15 -31.14 4.85
N ALA A 422 16.12 -30.62 6.08
CA ALA A 422 16.73 -31.23 7.25
C ALA A 422 15.88 -32.38 7.84
N THR A 423 14.55 -32.25 7.77
CA THR A 423 13.61 -33.18 8.45
C THR A 423 12.74 -33.97 7.48
N GLY A 424 12.58 -33.49 6.25
CA GLY A 424 11.63 -33.99 5.25
C GLY A 424 10.17 -33.68 5.57
N GLU A 425 9.89 -32.84 6.58
CA GLU A 425 8.54 -32.45 6.98
C GLU A 425 8.08 -31.20 6.20
N LEU A 426 6.79 -31.10 5.88
CA LEU A 426 6.22 -29.86 5.34
C LEU A 426 6.27 -28.78 6.41
N LYS A 427 6.97 -27.69 6.12
CA LYS A 427 7.04 -26.49 6.96
C LYS A 427 6.24 -25.37 6.29
N GLU A 428 5.21 -24.92 7.00
CA GLU A 428 4.51 -23.69 6.68
C GLU A 428 5.29 -22.51 7.27
N MET A 429 5.52 -21.47 6.47
CA MET A 429 6.08 -20.22 6.95
C MET A 429 5.25 -19.05 6.45
N ASP A 430 4.90 -18.18 7.39
CA ASP A 430 4.26 -16.91 7.10
C ASP A 430 5.34 -15.84 6.93
N TYR A 431 5.25 -15.10 5.83
CA TYR A 431 6.12 -13.99 5.49
C TYR A 431 5.33 -12.69 5.49
N CYS A 432 6.02 -11.59 5.20
CA CYS A 432 5.39 -10.35 4.78
C CYS A 432 5.63 -10.13 3.29
N TYR A 433 4.68 -9.48 2.63
CA TYR A 433 4.86 -9.01 1.26
C TYR A 433 6.03 -8.01 1.19
N ALA A 434 6.72 -7.99 0.06
CA ALA A 434 7.61 -6.87 -0.25
C ALA A 434 6.75 -5.64 -0.60
N PHE A 435 7.33 -4.45 -0.53
CA PHE A 435 6.68 -3.27 -1.08
C PHE A 435 6.43 -3.43 -2.58
N SER A 436 5.30 -2.92 -3.05
CA SER A 436 5.02 -2.81 -4.48
C SER A 436 4.16 -1.58 -4.75
N GLY A 437 4.56 -0.81 -5.76
CA GLY A 437 3.88 0.45 -6.10
C GLY A 437 3.96 1.50 -4.99
N GLY A 438 4.98 1.47 -4.13
CA GLY A 438 5.12 2.38 -3.00
C GLY A 438 4.29 2.01 -1.77
N TYR A 439 3.61 0.86 -1.78
CA TYR A 439 2.73 0.43 -0.71
C TYR A 439 3.01 -0.99 -0.22
N VAL A 440 2.59 -1.27 1.01
CA VAL A 440 2.63 -2.63 1.56
C VAL A 440 1.42 -2.93 2.46
N PRO A 441 0.75 -4.08 2.27
CA PRO A 441 -0.27 -4.53 3.20
C PRO A 441 0.37 -5.20 4.42
N VAL A 442 -0.05 -4.76 5.60
CA VAL A 442 0.38 -5.31 6.88
C VAL A 442 -0.84 -5.79 7.68
N CYS A 443 -0.63 -6.80 8.53
CA CYS A 443 -1.69 -7.40 9.31
C CYS A 443 -1.27 -7.49 10.77
N LYS A 444 -2.11 -7.00 11.69
CA LYS A 444 -1.89 -7.08 13.13
C LYS A 444 -3.13 -7.65 13.79
N ASP A 445 -2.99 -8.79 14.45
CA ASP A 445 -4.09 -9.46 15.18
C ASP A 445 -5.32 -9.74 14.29
N GLY A 446 -5.11 -9.92 12.98
CA GLY A 446 -6.15 -10.16 11.98
C GLY A 446 -6.73 -8.90 11.33
N GLU A 447 -6.36 -7.71 11.78
CA GLU A 447 -6.76 -6.44 11.16
C GLU A 447 -5.73 -6.04 10.09
N TRP A 448 -6.23 -5.81 8.87
CA TRP A 448 -5.40 -5.43 7.74
C TRP A 448 -5.43 -3.92 7.53
N GLU A 449 -4.26 -3.34 7.28
CA GLU A 449 -4.07 -1.96 6.86
C GLU A 449 -3.08 -1.90 5.70
N LEU A 450 -3.10 -0.81 4.95
CA LEU A 450 -2.13 -0.53 3.88
C LEU A 450 -1.26 0.64 4.31
N LYS A 451 0.07 0.51 4.13
CA LYS A 451 1.04 1.55 4.47
C LYS A 451 1.86 1.99 3.26
N ASP A 452 2.30 3.25 3.28
CA ASP A 452 3.27 3.79 2.33
C ASP A 452 4.72 3.51 2.77
N THR A 453 5.69 3.95 1.97
CA THR A 453 7.13 3.79 2.22
C THR A 453 7.65 4.60 3.42
N GLU A 454 6.89 5.59 3.90
CA GLU A 454 7.21 6.34 5.11
C GLU A 454 6.63 5.68 6.38
N GLY A 455 5.82 4.62 6.20
CA GLY A 455 5.14 3.90 7.27
C GLY A 455 3.78 4.50 7.68
N ASN A 456 3.32 5.51 6.95
CA ASN A 456 2.02 6.13 7.18
C ASN A 456 0.91 5.16 6.74
N THR A 457 -0.21 5.14 7.48
CA THR A 457 -1.38 4.35 7.11
C THR A 457 -2.17 5.07 6.02
N VAL A 458 -2.33 4.40 4.87
CA VAL A 458 -3.05 4.92 3.69
C VAL A 458 -4.42 4.27 3.51
N ILE A 459 -4.61 3.04 4.00
CA ILE A 459 -5.92 2.40 4.19
C ILE A 459 -5.98 1.92 5.64
N LEU A 460 -7.00 2.37 6.38
CA LEU A 460 -7.13 2.12 7.82
C LEU A 460 -7.30 0.65 8.16
N ALA A 461 -6.78 0.26 9.32
CA ALA A 461 -6.96 -1.07 9.90
C ALA A 461 -8.44 -1.47 9.93
N GLY A 462 -8.74 -2.66 9.41
CA GLY A 462 -10.10 -3.21 9.42
C GLY A 462 -11.05 -2.64 8.36
N THR A 463 -10.60 -1.73 7.49
CA THR A 463 -11.40 -1.26 6.34
C THR A 463 -11.81 -2.42 5.43
N PHE A 464 -10.90 -3.39 5.28
CA PHE A 464 -11.10 -4.62 4.52
C PHE A 464 -10.72 -5.83 5.39
N GLU A 465 -11.37 -6.97 5.13
CA GLU A 465 -11.08 -8.23 5.82
C GLU A 465 -9.67 -8.74 5.48
N GLU A 466 -9.23 -8.50 4.24
CA GLU A 466 -7.92 -8.87 3.71
C GLU A 466 -7.50 -7.89 2.60
N ILE A 467 -6.21 -7.62 2.46
CA ILE A 467 -5.63 -6.75 1.43
C ILE A 467 -4.47 -7.50 0.76
N ARG A 468 -4.32 -7.35 -0.56
CA ARG A 468 -3.17 -7.86 -1.32
C ARG A 468 -2.26 -6.73 -1.78
N PRO A 469 -1.02 -7.03 -2.18
CA PRO A 469 -0.09 -6.02 -2.67
C PRO A 469 -0.67 -5.15 -3.79
N VAL A 470 -0.26 -3.89 -3.82
CA VAL A 470 -0.64 -2.95 -4.87
C VAL A 470 0.19 -3.22 -6.11
N GLN A 471 -0.45 -3.44 -7.25
CA GLN A 471 0.18 -3.55 -8.56
C GLN A 471 -0.52 -2.56 -9.50
N ASP A 472 0.26 -1.70 -10.17
CA ASP A 472 -0.28 -0.67 -11.07
C ASP A 472 -1.39 0.18 -10.43
N GLY A 473 -1.18 0.62 -9.18
CA GLY A 473 -2.16 1.43 -8.42
C GLY A 473 -3.40 0.69 -7.94
N ARG A 474 -3.52 -0.62 -8.21
CA ARG A 474 -4.70 -1.44 -7.89
C ARG A 474 -4.35 -2.56 -6.93
N CYS A 475 -5.29 -2.97 -6.09
CA CYS A 475 -5.11 -4.15 -5.25
C CYS A 475 -6.41 -4.93 -5.01
N TRP A 476 -6.23 -6.22 -4.76
CA TRP A 476 -7.31 -7.10 -4.33
C TRP A 476 -7.64 -6.85 -2.86
N VAL A 477 -8.91 -6.70 -2.56
CA VAL A 477 -9.43 -6.54 -1.21
C VAL A 477 -10.63 -7.43 -0.98
N LYS A 478 -10.80 -7.87 0.27
CA LYS A 478 -11.94 -8.69 0.68
C LYS A 478 -12.88 -7.88 1.56
N LYS A 479 -14.16 -7.87 1.20
CA LYS A 479 -15.23 -7.17 1.92
C LYS A 479 -16.50 -8.02 1.93
N ASP A 480 -17.12 -8.16 3.09
CA ASP A 480 -18.32 -8.98 3.29
C ASP A 480 -18.15 -10.44 2.79
N GLY A 481 -16.97 -11.01 3.01
CA GLY A 481 -16.59 -12.35 2.60
C GLY A 481 -16.33 -12.54 1.10
N LYS A 482 -16.34 -11.46 0.30
CA LYS A 482 -16.13 -11.51 -1.16
C LYS A 482 -14.96 -10.66 -1.59
N TRP A 483 -14.30 -11.08 -2.66
CA TRP A 483 -13.18 -10.37 -3.27
C TRP A 483 -13.66 -9.33 -4.29
N GLY A 484 -12.99 -8.20 -4.28
CA GLY A 484 -13.09 -7.14 -5.28
C GLY A 484 -11.74 -6.46 -5.48
N VAL A 485 -11.70 -5.46 -6.34
CA VAL A 485 -10.50 -4.69 -6.68
C VAL A 485 -10.77 -3.22 -6.46
N ILE A 486 -9.87 -2.57 -5.74
CA ILE A 486 -9.85 -1.12 -5.61
C ILE A 486 -8.66 -0.54 -6.37
N GLU A 487 -8.83 0.69 -6.82
CA GLU A 487 -7.77 1.55 -7.35
C GLU A 487 -7.61 2.74 -6.41
N LEU A 488 -6.36 3.03 -6.05
CA LEU A 488 -6.02 4.12 -5.14
C LEU A 488 -6.03 5.44 -5.91
N GLU A 489 -6.71 6.45 -5.38
CA GLU A 489 -6.74 7.81 -5.94
C GLU A 489 -5.56 8.63 -5.37
N ASP A 490 -4.34 8.14 -5.57
CA ASP A 490 -3.16 8.89 -5.19
C ASP A 490 -3.03 10.13 -6.09
N GLY A 491 -2.78 11.29 -5.49
CA GLY A 491 -2.72 12.59 -6.17
C GLY A 491 -1.57 12.70 -7.17
N GLU A 492 -0.67 11.70 -7.19
CA GLU A 492 0.16 11.38 -8.34
C GLU A 492 -0.70 10.63 -9.36
N ALA A 493 -1.44 11.41 -10.15
CA ALA A 493 -2.10 10.92 -11.35
C ALA A 493 -1.18 9.94 -12.07
N SER A 494 -1.73 8.78 -12.40
CA SER A 494 -1.26 7.88 -13.44
C SER A 494 -0.68 8.68 -14.63
N GLU A 495 0.61 8.99 -14.60
CA GLU A 495 1.44 9.24 -15.76
C GLU A 495 2.14 7.92 -16.13
N THR A 496 1.35 6.84 -16.19
CA THR A 496 1.68 5.64 -16.94
C THR A 496 0.49 5.29 -17.82
N GLN A 497 0.66 5.65 -19.10
CA GLN A 497 0.04 5.05 -20.28
C GLN A 497 -1.49 4.89 -20.31
N ASP A 498 -2.26 5.98 -20.35
CA ASP A 498 -3.42 6.01 -21.25
C ASP A 498 -3.94 7.44 -21.48
N ASN A 499 -3.44 8.11 -22.52
CA ASN A 499 -4.12 9.24 -23.17
C ASN A 499 -3.29 9.76 -24.34
N GLN A 500 -3.32 9.08 -25.49
CA GLN A 500 -3.25 9.75 -26.80
C GLN A 500 -4.04 8.98 -27.88
N GLU A 501 -5.37 8.88 -27.74
CA GLU A 501 -6.23 8.83 -28.93
C GLU A 501 -6.68 10.24 -29.32
N LYS A 502 -6.08 10.71 -30.42
CA LYS A 502 -6.63 11.62 -31.45
C LYS A 502 -7.43 12.84 -30.99
N GLU A 503 -6.76 13.98 -30.97
CA GLU A 503 -7.31 15.20 -31.57
C GLU A 503 -6.41 15.68 -32.72
N VAL A 504 -6.89 15.44 -33.94
CA VAL A 504 -6.27 15.96 -35.17
C VAL A 504 -6.49 17.47 -35.21
N THR A 505 -5.40 18.23 -35.13
CA THR A 505 -5.33 19.57 -35.72
C THR A 505 -4.12 19.65 -36.64
N GLU A 506 -4.41 19.90 -37.92
CA GLU A 506 -3.44 20.16 -38.98
C GLU A 506 -2.65 21.44 -38.68
N ASP A 507 -1.32 21.36 -38.55
CA ASP A 507 -0.37 22.18 -39.33
C ASP A 507 1.09 21.79 -39.03
N ASP A 508 1.76 21.30 -40.08
CA ASP A 508 3.18 21.42 -40.47
C ASP A 508 4.26 21.79 -39.42
N GLN A 509 5.21 20.88 -39.17
CA GLN A 509 6.57 20.94 -39.77
C GLN A 509 7.45 19.76 -39.32
N GLU A 510 8.08 19.14 -40.32
CA GLU A 510 9.06 18.04 -40.24
C GLU A 510 10.17 18.27 -39.21
N SER A 511 10.26 17.37 -38.24
CA SER A 511 11.53 16.87 -37.70
C SER A 511 11.36 15.39 -37.42
N GLU A 512 12.05 14.54 -38.19
CA GLU A 512 12.11 13.09 -37.99
C GLU A 512 12.56 12.78 -36.56
N ALA A 513 11.62 12.34 -35.73
CA ALA A 513 11.93 11.67 -34.47
C ALA A 513 12.29 10.23 -34.82
N VAL A 514 13.55 9.85 -34.59
CA VAL A 514 13.98 8.45 -34.64
C VAL A 514 13.23 7.73 -33.53
N THR A 515 12.27 6.89 -33.91
CA THR A 515 11.63 5.93 -33.01
C THR A 515 12.69 4.92 -32.58
N THR A 516 13.18 5.06 -31.35
CA THR A 516 14.06 4.07 -30.75
C THR A 516 13.20 2.93 -30.22
N LEU A 517 13.19 1.80 -30.92
CA LEU A 517 12.63 0.55 -30.39
C LEU A 517 13.51 0.08 -29.22
N SER A 518 12.88 -0.40 -28.16
CA SER A 518 13.55 -1.13 -27.08
C SER A 518 14.17 -2.44 -27.61
N GLU A 519 15.12 -3.02 -26.87
CA GLU A 519 15.73 -4.30 -27.27
C GLU A 519 14.69 -5.42 -27.40
N ASP A 520 13.70 -5.47 -26.52
CA ASP A 520 12.63 -6.46 -26.56
C ASP A 520 11.72 -6.29 -27.79
N GLU A 521 11.40 -5.06 -28.17
CA GLU A 521 10.66 -4.75 -29.41
C GLU A 521 11.48 -5.13 -30.65
N ILE A 522 12.78 -4.83 -30.67
CA ILE A 522 13.69 -5.22 -31.75
C ILE A 522 13.71 -6.74 -31.90
N MET A 523 13.82 -7.47 -30.79
CA MET A 523 13.87 -8.92 -30.77
C MET A 523 12.58 -9.55 -31.31
N THR A 524 11.44 -9.00 -30.90
CA THR A 524 10.12 -9.43 -31.35
C THR A 524 9.97 -9.23 -32.85
N GLU A 525 10.27 -8.03 -33.35
CA GLU A 525 10.22 -7.71 -34.78
C GLU A 525 11.16 -8.58 -35.62
N VAL A 526 12.36 -8.88 -35.09
CA VAL A 526 13.29 -9.79 -35.77
C VAL A 526 12.71 -11.20 -35.87
N VAL A 527 12.19 -11.75 -34.78
CA VAL A 527 11.63 -13.11 -34.76
C VAL A 527 10.40 -13.22 -35.66
N ASP A 528 9.49 -12.25 -35.58
CA ASP A 528 8.27 -12.22 -36.39
C ASP A 528 8.58 -12.14 -37.88
N HIS A 529 9.49 -11.25 -38.26
CA HIS A 529 9.91 -11.12 -39.66
C HIS A 529 10.54 -12.41 -40.21
N LEU A 530 11.41 -13.06 -39.43
CA LEU A 530 12.04 -14.32 -39.84
C LEU A 530 11.02 -15.46 -39.93
N ASN A 531 10.09 -15.54 -38.98
CA ASN A 531 9.02 -16.54 -39.04
C ASN A 531 8.11 -16.31 -40.25
N GLN A 532 7.89 -15.06 -40.66
CA GLN A 532 7.11 -14.74 -41.86
C GLN A 532 7.85 -15.08 -43.16
N GLU A 533 9.14 -14.77 -43.27
CA GLU A 533 9.90 -14.88 -44.53
C GLU A 533 10.51 -16.28 -44.76
N LEU A 534 10.90 -16.98 -43.70
CA LEU A 534 11.66 -18.24 -43.80
C LEU A 534 10.81 -19.50 -43.60
N LEU A 535 9.59 -19.40 -43.08
CA LEU A 535 8.75 -20.56 -42.78
C LEU A 535 7.63 -20.72 -43.81
N GLU A 536 7.39 -21.97 -44.22
CA GLU A 536 6.14 -22.35 -44.87
C GLU A 536 5.06 -22.63 -43.80
N GLU A 537 3.77 -22.42 -44.12
CA GLU A 537 2.65 -22.73 -43.19
C GLU A 537 2.75 -24.18 -42.67
N GLY A 538 2.95 -24.35 -41.35
CA GLY A 538 3.09 -25.65 -40.69
C GLY A 538 4.53 -26.14 -40.48
N SER A 539 5.54 -25.34 -40.82
CA SER A 539 6.95 -25.61 -40.47
C SER A 539 7.31 -25.05 -39.08
N GLY A 540 8.48 -25.41 -38.55
CA GLY A 540 8.96 -25.11 -37.20
C GLY A 540 9.09 -23.61 -36.84
N THR A 541 9.79 -23.22 -35.77
CA THR A 541 9.87 -21.81 -35.33
C THR A 541 11.30 -21.30 -35.17
N TYR A 542 11.54 -20.04 -35.52
CA TYR A 542 12.76 -19.34 -35.15
C TYR A 542 12.61 -18.67 -33.78
N SER A 543 13.69 -18.70 -33.00
CA SER A 543 13.80 -18.00 -31.73
C SER A 543 15.20 -17.41 -31.57
N ILE A 544 15.32 -16.38 -30.74
CA ILE A 544 16.60 -15.78 -30.37
C ILE A 544 16.98 -16.25 -28.96
N PHE A 545 18.23 -16.70 -28.81
CA PHE A 545 18.76 -17.16 -27.54
C PHE A 545 19.55 -16.04 -26.83
N ARG A 546 18.92 -15.38 -25.84
CA ARG A 546 19.43 -14.17 -25.18
C ARG A 546 20.80 -14.35 -24.52
N ALA A 547 21.07 -15.51 -23.92
CA ALA A 547 22.32 -15.77 -23.19
C ALA A 547 23.58 -15.78 -24.08
N GLU A 548 23.41 -15.77 -25.40
CA GLU A 548 24.52 -15.72 -26.37
C GLU A 548 24.47 -14.47 -27.28
N THR A 549 23.63 -13.49 -26.95
CA THR A 549 23.54 -12.19 -27.65
C THR A 549 24.76 -11.33 -27.32
N GLN A 550 25.34 -10.68 -28.33
CA GLN A 550 26.40 -9.70 -28.14
C GLN A 550 25.87 -8.30 -28.48
N GLN A 551 26.12 -7.35 -27.58
CA GLN A 551 25.72 -5.96 -27.78
C GLN A 551 26.98 -5.08 -27.83
N THR A 552 26.99 -4.13 -28.76
CA THR A 552 27.97 -3.04 -28.82
C THR A 552 27.27 -1.69 -28.71
N ASP A 553 28.02 -0.58 -28.65
CA ASP A 553 27.43 0.76 -28.64
C ASP A 553 26.55 1.04 -29.88
N THR A 554 26.79 0.33 -31.00
CA THR A 554 26.17 0.62 -32.30
C THR A 554 25.28 -0.51 -32.83
N GLU A 555 25.42 -1.73 -32.32
CA GLU A 555 24.78 -2.93 -32.91
C GLU A 555 24.29 -3.90 -31.83
N TYR A 556 23.20 -4.60 -32.13
CA TYR A 556 22.82 -5.86 -31.50
C TYR A 556 23.20 -7.02 -32.41
N VAL A 557 23.72 -8.11 -31.84
CA VAL A 557 24.02 -9.35 -32.55
C VAL A 557 23.31 -10.51 -31.85
N PHE A 558 22.27 -11.00 -32.49
CA PHE A 558 21.38 -12.05 -32.00
C PHE A 558 21.74 -13.39 -32.61
N MET A 559 21.84 -14.44 -31.79
CA MET A 559 21.98 -15.81 -32.28
C MET A 559 20.61 -16.46 -32.48
N LEU A 560 20.37 -16.95 -33.69
CA LEU A 560 19.11 -17.61 -34.06
C LEU A 560 19.19 -19.11 -33.91
N ARG A 561 18.12 -19.66 -33.33
CA ARG A 561 17.86 -21.10 -33.27
C ARG A 561 16.61 -21.41 -34.07
N TYR A 562 16.65 -22.54 -34.78
CA TYR A 562 15.50 -23.13 -35.44
C TYR A 562 15.04 -24.36 -34.66
N ALA A 563 13.78 -24.35 -34.24
CA ALA A 563 13.09 -25.51 -33.69
C ALA A 563 12.26 -26.16 -34.81
N MET A 564 12.53 -27.43 -35.12
CA MET A 564 11.83 -28.16 -36.18
C MET A 564 10.39 -28.54 -35.79
N SER A 565 9.50 -28.70 -36.77
CA SER A 565 8.13 -29.17 -36.51
C SER A 565 8.07 -30.68 -36.24
N ASP A 566 6.97 -31.14 -35.64
CA ASP A 566 6.73 -32.56 -35.38
C ASP A 566 6.77 -33.41 -36.66
N GLU A 567 6.23 -32.89 -37.77
CA GLU A 567 6.21 -33.59 -39.06
C GLU A 567 7.63 -33.76 -39.62
N GLU A 568 8.50 -32.76 -39.46
CA GLU A 568 9.92 -32.85 -39.84
C GLU A 568 10.72 -33.79 -38.93
N ALA A 569 10.43 -33.76 -37.62
CA ALA A 569 11.05 -34.67 -36.66
C ALA A 569 10.68 -36.14 -36.95
N GLU A 570 9.41 -36.41 -37.26
CA GLU A 570 8.92 -37.74 -37.65
C GLU A 570 9.58 -38.25 -38.93
N ASP A 571 9.71 -37.43 -39.99
CA ASP A 571 10.38 -37.82 -41.24
C ASP A 571 11.87 -38.16 -41.02
N ILE A 572 12.56 -37.43 -40.13
CA ILE A 572 13.95 -37.75 -39.74
C ILE A 572 14.01 -39.10 -39.02
N ILE A 573 13.08 -39.38 -38.11
CA ILE A 573 12.99 -40.64 -37.37
C ILE A 573 12.69 -41.81 -38.31
N GLU A 574 11.75 -41.64 -39.25
CA GLU A 574 11.39 -42.69 -40.23
C GLU A 574 12.55 -43.07 -41.16
N ARG A 575 13.44 -42.13 -41.45
CA ARG A 575 14.68 -42.37 -42.21
C ARG A 575 15.81 -42.92 -41.36
N GLY A 576 15.57 -43.18 -40.07
CA GLY A 576 16.53 -43.74 -39.12
C GLY A 576 17.51 -42.70 -38.56
N GLY A 577 17.19 -41.42 -38.65
CA GLY A 577 17.94 -40.31 -38.05
C GLY A 577 17.52 -40.04 -36.60
N SER A 578 18.19 -39.08 -35.97
CA SER A 578 17.83 -38.56 -34.65
C SER A 578 17.65 -37.05 -34.78
N PRO A 579 16.43 -36.52 -34.64
CA PRO A 579 16.17 -35.09 -34.74
C PRO A 579 16.83 -34.34 -33.57
N SER A 580 17.32 -33.14 -33.84
CA SER A 580 17.85 -32.21 -32.84
C SER A 580 16.85 -31.09 -32.66
N ALA A 581 16.30 -30.94 -31.46
CA ALA A 581 15.18 -30.04 -31.16
C ALA A 581 15.52 -28.56 -31.39
N ASN A 582 16.81 -28.16 -31.32
CA ASN A 582 17.27 -26.80 -31.57
C ASN A 582 18.54 -26.81 -32.42
N GLN A 583 18.47 -26.25 -33.63
CA GLN A 583 19.63 -26.11 -34.52
C GLN A 583 20.05 -24.66 -34.60
N MET A 584 21.37 -24.40 -34.63
CA MET A 584 21.86 -23.06 -34.94
C MET A 584 21.45 -22.73 -36.38
N ALA A 585 20.71 -21.64 -36.55
CA ALA A 585 20.26 -21.19 -37.87
C ALA A 585 21.20 -20.14 -38.46
N GLY A 586 21.71 -19.24 -37.61
CA GLY A 586 22.56 -18.14 -38.04
C GLY A 586 22.57 -17.01 -37.01
N THR A 587 22.89 -15.80 -37.46
CA THR A 587 22.96 -14.61 -36.64
C THR A 587 22.23 -13.44 -37.30
N VAL A 588 21.59 -12.58 -36.49
CA VAL A 588 21.03 -11.32 -36.95
C VAL A 588 21.81 -10.17 -36.32
N THR A 589 22.32 -9.27 -37.16
CA THR A 589 22.93 -8.03 -36.69
C THR A 589 21.98 -6.88 -36.95
N VAL A 590 21.63 -6.12 -35.90
CA VAL A 590 20.75 -4.95 -35.98
C VAL A 590 21.55 -3.70 -35.65
N ASN A 591 21.56 -2.72 -36.56
CA ASN A 591 22.15 -1.42 -36.31
C ASN A 591 21.21 -0.56 -35.45
N LYS A 592 21.68 -0.06 -34.32
CA LYS A 592 20.88 0.69 -33.34
C LYS A 592 20.47 2.10 -33.80
N GLU A 593 21.14 2.67 -34.80
CA GLU A 593 20.80 3.99 -35.33
C GLU A 593 19.85 3.90 -36.53
N THR A 594 20.11 2.95 -37.43
CA THR A 594 19.33 2.84 -38.66
C THR A 594 18.18 1.85 -38.56
N MET A 595 18.20 0.95 -37.57
CA MET A 595 17.31 -0.21 -37.46
C MET A 595 17.39 -1.16 -38.66
N ASP A 596 18.52 -1.14 -39.37
CA ASP A 596 18.80 -2.15 -40.41
C ASP A 596 19.21 -3.45 -39.72
N ALA A 597 18.47 -4.52 -40.01
CA ALA A 597 18.75 -5.88 -39.62
C ALA A 597 19.35 -6.66 -40.80
N VAL A 598 20.35 -7.50 -40.51
CA VAL A 598 21.01 -8.36 -41.49
C VAL A 598 21.04 -9.78 -40.93
N TYR A 599 20.43 -10.73 -41.64
CA TYR A 599 20.50 -12.15 -41.30
C TYR A 599 21.62 -12.84 -42.09
N GLU A 600 22.55 -13.46 -41.36
CA GLU A 600 23.61 -14.30 -41.89
C GLU A 600 23.38 -15.76 -41.47
N ASP A 601 23.50 -16.71 -42.41
CA ASP A 601 23.35 -18.13 -42.09
C ASP A 601 24.55 -18.69 -41.30
N THR A 602 24.50 -19.97 -40.92
CA THR A 602 25.62 -20.65 -40.21
C THR A 602 26.97 -20.65 -40.95
N THR A 603 27.01 -20.28 -42.24
CA THR A 603 28.26 -20.16 -43.02
C THR A 603 28.83 -18.73 -43.00
N GLY A 604 28.08 -17.77 -42.47
CA GLY A 604 28.40 -16.34 -42.49
C GLY A 604 28.10 -15.67 -43.82
N GLU A 605 27.22 -16.25 -44.64
CA GLU A 605 26.73 -15.63 -45.87
C GLU A 605 25.44 -14.85 -45.57
N GLU A 606 25.41 -13.57 -45.95
CA GLU A 606 24.21 -12.73 -45.84
C GLU A 606 23.09 -13.31 -46.70
N VAL A 607 21.99 -13.70 -46.07
CA VAL A 607 20.83 -14.29 -46.75
C VAL A 607 19.87 -13.18 -47.18
N PHE A 608 19.55 -12.25 -46.27
CA PHE A 608 18.78 -11.04 -46.57
C PHE A 608 18.93 -9.99 -45.46
N ARG A 609 18.52 -8.77 -45.79
CA ARG A 609 18.52 -7.61 -44.90
C ARG A 609 17.18 -6.90 -45.02
N TRP A 610 16.74 -6.29 -43.93
CA TRP A 610 15.52 -5.48 -43.88
C TRP A 610 15.68 -4.34 -42.87
N ASN A 611 14.80 -3.36 -42.93
CA ASN A 611 14.69 -2.35 -41.88
C ASN A 611 13.53 -2.68 -40.93
N LEU A 612 13.78 -2.71 -39.62
CA LEU A 612 12.78 -3.10 -38.62
C LEU A 612 11.62 -2.10 -38.50
N ILE A 613 11.79 -0.85 -38.93
CA ILE A 613 10.74 0.17 -38.87
C ILE A 613 9.96 0.23 -40.18
N THR A 614 10.65 0.18 -41.32
CA THR A 614 10.00 0.36 -42.63
C THR A 614 9.60 -0.94 -43.31
N GLY A 615 10.19 -2.07 -42.91
CA GLY A 615 10.02 -3.38 -43.55
C GLY A 615 10.60 -3.48 -44.97
N GLU A 616 11.41 -2.50 -45.41
CA GLU A 616 12.02 -2.44 -46.76
C GLU A 616 13.25 -3.33 -46.93
#